data_AF-A0A7G2EH26-F1
#
_entry.id   AF-A0A7G2EH26-F1
#
_cell.length_a   1.000
_cell.length_b   1.000
_cell.length_c   1.000
_cell.angle_alpha   90.00
_cell.angle_beta   90.00
_cell.angle_gamma   90.00
#
_symmetry.space_group_name_H-M   'P 1'
#
loop_
_entity.id
_entity.type
_entity.pdbx_description
1 polymer ?
#
loop_
_entity_poly.entity_id
_entity_poly.type
_entity_poly.pdbx_seq_one_letter_code
_entity_poly.pdbx_strand_id
1 'polypeptide(L)'
;MDAGANPYYISFVVEYENGDGDLSNVEIQPAGGSFISMQEMRSAVWKVNSGSALRGPFNIRLTSGESHKVIVAYNVIPANWKPDKSYRSIVNF
;
A
#
# COMPACT_ATOMS: atom_id res chain seq x y z
N MET A 1 7.15 5.86 -1.37
CA MET A 1 7.50 5.41 0.00
C MET A 1 8.13 6.57 0.73
N ASP A 2 7.81 6.74 2.00
CA ASP A 2 8.45 7.72 2.88
C ASP A 2 9.94 7.42 3.11
N ALA A 3 10.72 8.45 3.44
CA ALA A 3 12.15 8.33 3.72
C ALA A 3 12.47 7.58 5.03
N GLY A 4 11.56 7.59 6.00
CA GLY A 4 11.68 6.85 7.26
C GLY A 4 11.22 5.38 7.18
N ALA A 5 10.73 4.93 6.02
CA ALA A 5 10.20 3.58 5.85
C ALA A 5 11.28 2.50 6.11
N ASN A 6 10.92 1.50 6.89
CA ASN A 6 11.75 0.34 7.24
C ASN A 6 10.86 -0.90 7.43
N PRO A 7 11.41 -2.12 7.61
CA PRO A 7 10.60 -3.32 7.73
C PRO A 7 9.53 -3.32 8.84
N TYR A 8 9.62 -2.44 9.85
CA TYR A 8 8.65 -2.34 10.94
C TYR A 8 7.68 -1.15 10.78
N TYR A 9 7.97 -0.24 9.86
CA TYR A 9 7.16 0.94 9.58
C TYR A 9 7.16 1.22 8.07
N ILE A 10 6.01 1.07 7.43
CA ILE A 10 5.85 1.37 6.01
C ILE A 10 4.83 2.48 5.87
N SER A 11 5.17 3.51 5.11
CA SER A 11 4.19 4.50 4.64
C SER A 11 4.43 4.92 3.20
N PHE A 12 3.35 5.15 2.47
CA PHE A 12 3.38 5.61 1.10
C PHE A 12 2.11 6.39 0.75
N VAL A 13 2.25 7.28 -0.23
CA VAL A 13 1.12 7.92 -0.91
C VAL A 13 0.56 6.92 -1.92
N VAL A 14 -0.76 6.82 -2.01
CA VAL A 14 -1.43 6.13 -3.12
C VAL A 14 -1.90 7.18 -4.12
N GLU A 15 -1.28 7.18 -5.30
CA GLU A 15 -1.78 7.94 -6.44
C GLU A 15 -2.73 7.04 -7.23
N TYR A 16 -3.98 7.47 -7.35
CA TYR A 16 -5.07 6.69 -7.91
C TYR A 16 -5.76 7.47 -9.02
N GLU A 17 -5.16 7.43 -10.23
CA GLU A 17 -5.46 8.38 -11.32
C GLU A 17 -6.74 8.07 -12.13
N ASN A 18 -7.39 6.92 -11.93
CA ASN A 18 -8.63 6.55 -12.63
C ASN A 18 -9.66 5.93 -11.67
N GLY A 19 -9.63 6.40 -10.43
CA GLY A 19 -10.60 6.02 -9.43
C GLY A 19 -11.98 6.57 -9.66
N ASP A 20 -12.98 5.86 -9.14
CA ASP A 20 -14.34 6.35 -8.96
C ASP A 20 -14.48 7.28 -7.73
N GLY A 21 -13.39 7.58 -7.03
CA GLY A 21 -13.36 8.48 -5.88
C GLY A 21 -12.18 8.21 -4.94
N ASP A 22 -12.29 8.72 -3.71
CA ASP A 22 -11.34 8.47 -2.62
C ASP A 22 -11.33 7.00 -2.18
N LEU A 23 -10.26 6.57 -1.52
CA LEU A 23 -10.14 5.21 -1.00
C LEU A 23 -10.69 5.12 0.42
N SER A 24 -11.56 4.14 0.70
CA SER A 24 -12.05 3.86 2.05
C SER A 24 -11.12 2.95 2.85
N ASN A 25 -10.30 2.15 2.17
CA ASN A 25 -9.35 1.26 2.82
C ASN A 25 -8.16 0.96 1.91
N VAL A 26 -6.99 0.86 2.53
CA VAL A 26 -5.76 0.39 1.91
C VAL A 26 -5.15 -0.67 2.80
N GLU A 27 -4.75 -1.78 2.18
CA GLU A 27 -4.13 -2.90 2.87
C GLU A 27 -2.84 -3.30 2.19
N ILE A 28 -1.85 -3.69 2.99
CA ILE A 28 -0.57 -4.20 2.54
C ILE A 28 -0.42 -5.67 2.94
N GLN A 29 0.04 -6.49 2.01
CA GLN A 29 0.34 -7.90 2.26
C GLN A 29 1.84 -8.15 2.03
N PRO A 30 2.62 -8.49 3.06
CA PRO A 30 4.01 -8.93 2.89
C PRO A 30 4.07 -10.32 2.26
N ALA A 31 5.26 -10.70 1.78
CA ALA A 31 5.52 -12.03 1.26
C ALA A 31 5.20 -13.11 2.31
N GLY A 32 4.31 -14.04 1.95
CA GLY A 32 3.88 -15.15 2.83
C GLY A 32 3.00 -14.73 4.00
N GLY A 33 2.52 -13.48 4.07
CA GLY A 33 1.61 -13.00 5.10
C GLY A 33 0.19 -12.77 4.61
N SER A 34 -0.67 -12.32 5.53
CA SER A 34 -2.03 -11.86 5.24
C SER A 34 -2.06 -10.36 4.95
N PHE A 35 -3.16 -9.87 4.38
CA PHE A 35 -3.40 -8.44 4.25
C PHE A 35 -3.51 -7.79 5.64
N ILE A 36 -2.90 -6.62 5.78
CA ILE A 36 -2.87 -5.80 6.98
C ILE A 36 -3.45 -4.44 6.63
N SER A 37 -4.49 -4.02 7.36
CA SER A 37 -5.08 -2.68 7.19
C SER A 37 -4.10 -1.60 7.57
N MET A 38 -4.02 -0.60 6.70
CA MET A 38 -3.20 0.59 6.87
C MET A 38 -4.06 1.72 7.43
N GLN A 39 -3.44 2.54 8.26
CA GLN A 39 -4.05 3.76 8.78
C GLN A 39 -3.87 4.89 7.76
N GLU A 40 -4.97 5.54 7.39
CA GLU A 40 -4.95 6.78 6.63
C GLU A 40 -4.33 7.92 7.46
N MET A 41 -3.47 8.69 6.82
CA MET A 41 -2.92 9.95 7.31
C MET A 41 -3.29 11.08 6.33
N ARG A 42 -2.83 12.30 6.60
CA ARG A 42 -3.11 13.45 5.72
C ARG A 42 -2.53 13.22 4.32
N SER A 43 -3.17 13.83 3.32
CA SER A 43 -2.68 13.89 1.93
C SER A 43 -2.53 12.49 1.29
N ALA A 44 -3.49 11.60 1.52
CA ALA A 44 -3.54 10.24 0.95
C ALA A 44 -2.32 9.36 1.30
N VAL A 45 -1.62 9.68 2.39
CA VAL A 45 -0.54 8.83 2.92
C VAL A 45 -1.17 7.73 3.76
N TRP A 46 -0.81 6.49 3.50
CA TRP A 46 -1.23 5.34 4.31
C TRP A 46 -0.03 4.77 5.04
N LYS A 47 -0.20 4.36 6.30
CA LYS A 47 0.88 3.70 7.07
C LYS A 47 0.47 2.41 7.75
N VAL A 48 1.47 1.58 8.02
CA VAL A 48 1.39 0.46 8.96
C VAL A 48 2.59 0.47 9.90
N ASN A 49 2.34 0.23 11.19
CA ASN A 49 3.36 -0.11 12.17
C ASN A 49 3.21 -1.60 12.49
N SER A 50 4.25 -2.39 12.28
CA SER A 50 4.23 -3.85 12.49
C SER A 50 5.07 -4.23 13.70
N GLY A 51 4.56 -5.16 14.52
CA GLY A 51 5.32 -5.77 15.61
C GLY A 51 6.43 -6.72 15.15
N SER A 52 6.44 -7.08 13.86
CA SER A 52 7.44 -7.95 13.24
C SER A 52 7.92 -7.37 11.91
N ALA A 53 9.14 -7.72 11.50
CA ALA A 53 9.72 -7.25 10.25
C ALA A 53 8.94 -7.77 9.05
N LEU A 54 8.33 -6.85 8.30
CA LEU A 54 7.66 -7.13 7.04
C LEU A 54 8.70 -7.27 5.92
N ARG A 55 8.48 -8.26 5.04
CA ARG A 55 9.36 -8.54 3.91
C ARG A 55 8.57 -8.47 2.61
N GLY A 56 9.18 -7.83 1.61
CA GLY A 56 8.62 -7.82 0.27
C GLY A 56 8.86 -9.16 -0.46
N PRO A 57 8.29 -9.32 -1.68
CA PRO A 57 7.45 -8.34 -2.35
C PRO A 57 6.12 -8.10 -1.62
N PHE A 58 5.53 -6.92 -1.81
CA PHE A 58 4.26 -6.55 -1.21
C PHE A 58 3.16 -6.44 -2.25
N ASN A 59 1.99 -7.00 -1.93
CA ASN A 59 0.75 -6.70 -2.63
C ASN A 59 0.03 -5.55 -1.91
N ILE A 60 -0.65 -4.70 -2.67
CA ILE A 60 -1.50 -3.64 -2.12
C ILE A 60 -2.94 -3.90 -2.54
N ARG A 61 -3.86 -3.92 -1.59
CA ARG A 61 -5.30 -4.01 -1.85
C ARG A 61 -5.93 -2.65 -1.58
N LEU A 62 -6.70 -2.17 -2.55
CA LEU A 62 -7.36 -0.88 -2.52
C LEU A 62 -8.87 -1.10 -2.56
N THR A 63 -9.60 -0.41 -1.69
CA THR A 63 -11.06 -0.41 -1.67
C THR A 63 -11.56 1.00 -1.93
N SER A 64 -12.41 1.16 -2.95
CA SER A 64 -13.07 2.43 -3.24
C SER A 64 -13.99 2.85 -2.09
N GLY A 65 -14.02 4.15 -1.78
CA GLY A 65 -15.01 4.72 -0.87
C GLY A 65 -16.40 4.87 -1.47
N GLU A 66 -16.49 5.04 -2.80
CA GLU A 66 -17.75 5.28 -3.49
C GLU A 66 -18.44 3.96 -3.89
N SER A 67 -17.81 3.13 -4.74
CA SER A 67 -18.44 1.88 -5.21
C SER A 67 -18.17 0.66 -4.33
N HIS A 68 -17.28 0.77 -3.34
CA HIS A 68 -16.75 -0.37 -2.56
C HIS A 68 -16.05 -1.44 -3.39
N LYS A 69 -15.74 -1.16 -4.65
CA LYS A 69 -14.96 -2.08 -5.49
C LYS A 69 -13.55 -2.24 -4.94
N VAL A 70 -13.05 -3.47 -5.04
CA VAL A 70 -11.76 -3.90 -4.49
C VAL A 70 -10.86 -4.35 -5.64
N ILE A 71 -9.62 -3.86 -5.63
CA ILE A 71 -8.55 -4.35 -6.53
C ILE A 71 -7.32 -4.74 -5.72
N VAL A 72 -6.49 -5.59 -6.31
CA VAL A 72 -5.20 -5.99 -5.74
C VAL A 72 -4.09 -5.73 -6.76
N ALA A 73 -3.14 -4.88 -6.39
CA ALA A 73 -1.88 -4.70 -7.08
C ALA A 73 -0.85 -5.69 -6.54
N TYR A 74 -0.60 -6.76 -7.29
CA TYR A 74 0.34 -7.80 -6.90
C TYR A 74 1.79 -7.37 -7.11
N ASN A 75 2.65 -7.68 -6.12
CA ASN A 75 4.10 -7.48 -6.13
C ASN A 75 4.55 -6.06 -6.53
N VAL A 76 3.75 -5.03 -6.22
CA VAL A 76 4.03 -3.65 -6.63
C VAL A 76 5.27 -3.06 -5.95
N ILE A 77 5.49 -3.40 -4.68
CA ILE A 77 6.73 -3.03 -3.98
C ILE A 77 7.62 -4.28 -3.96
N PRO A 78 8.81 -4.26 -4.58
CA PRO A 78 9.65 -5.44 -4.73
C PRO A 78 10.34 -5.83 -3.42
N ALA A 79 10.93 -7.04 -3.36
CA ALA A 79 11.64 -7.51 -2.17
C ALA A 79 12.83 -6.63 -1.76
N ASN A 80 13.51 -6.02 -2.73
CA ASN A 80 14.67 -5.14 -2.54
C ASN A 80 14.30 -3.65 -2.47
N TRP A 81 13.07 -3.34 -2.08
CA TRP A 81 12.61 -1.97 -1.93
C TRP A 81 13.52 -1.16 -1.01
N LYS A 82 13.53 0.15 -1.27
CA LYS A 82 14.24 1.17 -0.50
C LYS A 82 13.27 2.28 -0.10
N PRO A 83 13.49 2.94 1.05
CA PRO A 83 12.80 4.18 1.39
C PRO A 83 13.07 5.27 0.35
N ASP A 84 12.23 6.30 0.33
CA ASP A 84 12.34 7.45 -0.59
C ASP A 84 12.34 7.04 -2.08
N LYS A 85 11.57 5.99 -2.40
CA LYS A 85 11.35 5.51 -3.77
C LYS A 85 9.87 5.36 -4.07
N SER A 86 9.52 5.60 -5.33
CA SER A 86 8.19 5.35 -5.88
C SER A 86 8.16 4.03 -6.61
N TYR A 87 7.08 3.28 -6.40
CA TYR A 87 6.82 2.02 -7.08
C TYR A 87 5.44 2.11 -7.71
N ARG A 88 5.34 1.80 -9.00
CA ARG A 88 4.11 1.92 -9.77
C ARG A 88 3.64 0.53 -10.21
N SER A 89 2.35 0.29 -10.10
CA SER A 89 1.69 -0.83 -10.75
C SER A 89 0.72 -0.31 -11.81
N ILE A 90 0.50 -1.12 -12.85
CA ILE A 90 -0.56 -0.90 -13.82
C ILE A 90 -1.66 -1.90 -13.47
N VAL A 91 -2.59 -1.47 -12.62
CA VAL A 91 -3.80 -2.23 -12.30
C VAL A 91 -4.98 -1.45 -12.85
N ASN A 92 -5.82 -2.14 -13.62
CA ASN A 92 -7.05 -1.56 -14.14
C ASN A 92 -8.16 -1.79 -13.12
N PHE A 93 -8.92 -0.71 -12.83
CA PHE A 93 -10.18 -0.79 -12.11
C PHE A 93 -11.25 -1.24 -13.10
#